data_AF-A0A962V1E5-F1
#
_entry.id   AF-A0A962V1E5-F1
#
_cell.length_a   1.000
_cell.length_b   1.000
_cell.length_c   1.000
_cell.angle_alpha   90.00
_cell.angle_beta   90.00
_cell.angle_gamma   90.00
#
_symmetry.space_group_name_H-M   'P 1'
#
loop_
_entity.id
_entity.type
_entity.pdbx_description
1 polymer ?
#
loop_
_entity_poly.entity_id
_entity_poly.type
_entity_poly.pdbx_seq_one_letter_code
_entity_poly.pdbx_strand_id
1 'polypeptide(L)'
;NTLAMGSKGDPFIYLQDLAQPEQSASQLQGHTDVGIRSLAFSPDGKYLASGGRDATVRLWDPAVPDKPSIVLGHHDDIILRVRFRPDGKQLASSSPDRSVRLWNVENPDEIPIVLSGHESDVLALAYSPDSKYLVAGGRDSTIRIWDLTHPLNSSTTQTVADRVCEKVWRNLTLDEWHKFIGEDIPYERTCANLPIHPSLFETAEKLAKEGEKESAAALLERALVLDPSLKLNPLQKIEQLAQPLEQ
;
A
#
# COMPACT_ATOMS: atom_id res chain seq x y z
N ASN A 1 -3.30 30.01 -16.76
CA ASN A 1 -2.52 30.35 -17.98
C ASN A 1 -1.03 30.13 -17.74
N THR A 2 -0.66 29.14 -16.91
CA THR A 2 0.69 28.99 -16.38
C THR A 2 1.31 27.71 -16.91
N LEU A 3 2.51 27.81 -17.47
CA LEU A 3 3.31 26.66 -17.88
C LEU A 3 4.34 26.36 -16.79
N ALA A 4 4.34 25.14 -16.27
CA ALA A 4 5.37 24.66 -15.35
C ALA A 4 6.37 23.77 -16.10
N MET A 5 7.66 24.03 -15.91
CA MET A 5 8.75 23.31 -16.55
C MET A 5 9.76 22.85 -15.52
N GLY A 6 10.19 21.60 -15.63
CA GLY A 6 11.25 21.03 -14.81
C GLY A 6 12.54 20.92 -15.62
N SER A 7 13.68 21.14 -14.98
CA SER A 7 14.98 20.96 -15.60
C SER A 7 15.58 19.59 -15.29
N LYS A 8 16.31 19.03 -16.25
CA LYS A 8 17.16 17.85 -16.02
C LYS A 8 18.50 18.24 -15.35
N GLY A 9 18.96 19.48 -15.55
CA GLY A 9 20.30 19.94 -15.19
C GLY A 9 20.38 20.71 -13.88
N ASP A 10 19.24 21.08 -13.31
CA ASP A 10 19.14 21.85 -12.06
C ASP A 10 17.94 21.34 -11.22
N PRO A 11 17.85 21.72 -9.93
CA PRO A 11 16.76 21.28 -9.05
C PRO A 11 15.53 22.22 -9.11
N PHE A 12 15.48 23.17 -10.04
CA PHE A 12 14.45 24.20 -10.06
C PHE A 12 13.27 23.81 -10.93
N ILE A 13 12.12 24.39 -10.58
CA ILE A 13 10.92 24.39 -11.41
C ILE A 13 10.68 25.82 -11.86
N TYR A 14 10.41 25.99 -13.14
CA TYR A 14 10.19 27.30 -13.76
C TYR A 14 8.69 27.46 -14.06
N LEU A 15 8.11 28.57 -13.65
CA LEU A 15 6.72 28.93 -13.95
C LEU A 15 6.71 30.12 -14.92
N GLN A 16 6.11 29.92 -16.09
CA GLN A 16 5.91 30.97 -17.11
C GLN A 16 4.42 31.31 -17.20
N ASP A 17 4.10 32.60 -17.08
CA ASP A 17 2.76 33.08 -17.46
C ASP A 17 2.70 33.20 -18.99
N LEU A 18 1.79 32.45 -19.60
CA LEU A 18 1.56 32.44 -21.03
C LEU A 18 0.78 33.68 -21.51
N ALA A 19 0.20 34.47 -20.60
CA ALA A 19 -0.41 35.76 -20.94
C ALA A 19 0.65 36.84 -21.10
N GLN A 20 1.80 36.66 -20.45
CA GLN A 20 2.92 37.59 -20.47
C GLN A 20 4.23 36.83 -20.73
N PRO A 21 4.40 36.25 -21.94
CA PRO A 21 5.56 35.41 -22.26
C PRO A 21 6.90 36.17 -22.23
N GLU A 22 6.86 37.50 -22.36
CA GLU A 22 8.03 38.38 -22.29
C GLU A 22 8.54 38.58 -20.86
N GLN A 23 7.71 38.28 -19.84
CA GLN A 23 8.11 38.38 -18.44
C GLN A 23 8.96 37.17 -18.05
N SER A 24 10.05 37.42 -17.31
CA SER A 24 10.91 36.34 -16.80
C SER A 24 10.12 35.32 -15.98
N ALA A 25 10.35 34.04 -16.26
CA ALA A 25 9.79 32.94 -15.48
C ALA A 25 10.19 33.04 -14.00
N SER A 26 9.25 32.77 -13.10
CA SER A 26 9.57 32.61 -11.69
C SER A 26 10.14 31.23 -11.42
N GLN A 27 10.95 31.11 -10.37
CA GLN A 27 11.60 29.86 -9.99
C GLN A 27 11.05 29.38 -8.64
N LEU A 28 10.68 28.10 -8.59
CA LEU A 28 10.41 27.40 -7.33
C LEU A 28 11.67 26.68 -6.88
N GLN A 29 12.09 26.95 -5.65
CA GLN A 29 13.30 26.39 -5.06
C GLN A 29 12.94 25.47 -3.88
N GLY A 30 13.58 24.31 -3.80
CA GLY A 30 13.40 23.43 -2.65
C GLY A 30 13.87 21.99 -2.86
N HIS A 31 13.80 21.45 -4.08
CA HIS A 31 14.40 20.14 -4.37
C HIS A 31 15.91 20.16 -4.10
N THR A 32 16.44 19.06 -3.57
CA THR A 32 17.83 19.00 -3.08
C THR A 32 18.78 18.27 -4.02
N ASP A 33 18.28 17.73 -5.14
CA ASP A 33 19.08 17.11 -6.20
C ASP A 33 18.55 17.55 -7.57
N VAL A 34 19.43 17.53 -8.58
CA VAL A 34 19.14 17.95 -9.94
C VAL A 34 18.17 16.98 -10.62
N GLY A 35 17.34 17.49 -11.53
CA GLY A 35 16.53 16.63 -12.38
C GLY A 35 15.13 16.39 -11.86
N ILE A 36 14.27 17.36 -12.17
CA ILE A 36 12.82 17.22 -12.04
C ILE A 36 12.33 16.31 -13.17
N ARG A 37 11.66 15.22 -12.81
CA ARG A 37 11.22 14.17 -13.75
C ARG A 37 9.75 14.23 -14.09
N SER A 38 8.94 14.80 -13.19
CA SER A 38 7.51 14.89 -13.38
C SER A 38 6.94 16.11 -12.69
N LEU A 39 5.94 16.70 -13.35
CA LEU A 39 5.14 17.82 -12.87
C LEU A 39 3.67 17.52 -13.15
N ALA A 40 2.79 17.94 -12.25
CA ALA A 40 1.34 17.85 -12.45
C ALA A 40 0.62 18.96 -11.67
N PHE A 41 -0.23 19.74 -12.33
CA PHE A 41 -1.15 20.63 -11.60
C PHE A 41 -2.30 19.81 -11.00
N SER A 42 -2.76 20.21 -9.81
CA SER A 42 -4.01 19.71 -9.25
C SER A 42 -5.19 20.18 -10.11
N PRO A 43 -6.30 19.43 -10.14
CA PRO A 43 -7.47 19.78 -10.95
C PRO A 43 -8.07 21.16 -10.61
N ASP A 44 -7.98 21.57 -9.35
CA ASP A 44 -8.41 22.90 -8.87
C ASP A 44 -7.36 24.01 -9.08
N GLY A 45 -6.16 23.66 -9.57
CA GLY A 45 -5.05 24.59 -9.79
C GLY A 45 -4.37 25.09 -8.51
N LYS A 46 -4.80 24.63 -7.33
CA LYS A 46 -4.26 25.05 -6.03
C LYS A 46 -2.82 24.60 -5.82
N TYR A 47 -2.47 23.42 -6.31
CA TYR A 47 -1.15 22.84 -6.15
C TYR A 47 -0.50 22.52 -7.49
N LEU A 48 0.80 22.71 -7.56
CA LEU A 48 1.66 22.02 -8.49
C LEU A 48 2.37 20.89 -7.72
N ALA A 49 2.29 19.66 -8.20
CA ALA A 49 3.10 18.55 -7.71
C ALA A 49 4.37 18.40 -8.54
N SER A 50 5.48 18.10 -7.89
CA SER A 50 6.74 17.75 -8.53
C SER A 50 7.35 16.49 -7.94
N GLY A 51 8.11 15.78 -8.76
CA GLY A 51 8.94 14.65 -8.35
C GLY A 51 10.26 14.65 -9.11
N GLY A 52 11.35 14.31 -8.42
CA GLY A 52 12.70 14.37 -8.97
C GLY A 52 13.67 13.37 -8.36
N ARG A 53 14.97 13.63 -8.55
CA ARG A 53 16.05 12.74 -8.07
C ARG A 53 16.26 12.71 -6.56
N ASP A 54 15.75 13.70 -5.83
CA ASP A 54 15.86 13.71 -4.36
C ASP A 54 14.89 12.74 -3.67
N ALA A 55 14.24 11.83 -4.43
CA ALA A 55 13.26 10.85 -3.95
C ALA A 55 12.05 11.46 -3.22
N THR A 56 11.84 12.78 -3.33
CA THR A 56 10.70 13.47 -2.72
C THR A 56 9.63 13.81 -3.75
N VAL A 57 8.38 13.75 -3.30
CA VAL A 57 7.28 14.44 -3.96
C VAL A 57 7.04 15.75 -3.23
N ARG A 58 6.88 16.86 -3.96
CA ARG A 58 6.64 18.18 -3.34
C ARG A 58 5.40 18.81 -3.92
N LEU A 59 4.60 19.44 -3.08
CA LEU A 59 3.47 20.26 -3.48
C LEU A 59 3.80 21.73 -3.27
N TRP A 60 3.57 22.52 -4.30
CA TRP A 60 3.82 23.95 -4.34
C TRP A 60 2.50 24.67 -4.48
N ASP A 61 2.28 25.71 -3.69
CA ASP A 61 1.25 26.70 -3.95
C ASP A 61 1.78 27.69 -4.99
N PRO A 62 1.25 27.75 -6.22
CA PRO A 62 1.71 28.67 -7.24
C PRO A 62 1.54 30.15 -6.85
N ALA A 63 0.67 30.46 -5.87
CA ALA A 63 0.51 31.81 -5.35
C ALA A 63 1.61 32.21 -4.34
N VAL A 64 2.36 31.24 -3.79
CA VAL A 64 3.44 31.46 -2.82
C VAL A 64 4.69 30.66 -3.23
N PRO A 65 5.49 31.17 -4.19
CA PRO A 65 6.52 30.40 -4.88
C PRO A 65 7.81 30.14 -4.07
N ASP A 66 7.96 30.73 -2.89
CA ASP A 66 9.24 30.78 -2.18
C ASP A 66 9.70 29.45 -1.56
N LYS A 67 8.77 28.51 -1.31
CA LYS A 67 9.06 27.18 -0.76
C LYS A 67 7.93 26.18 -1.03
N PRO A 68 8.22 24.87 -1.03
CA PRO A 68 7.15 23.88 -1.13
C PRO A 68 6.24 23.99 0.09
N SER A 69 4.93 23.92 -0.15
CA SER A 69 3.92 23.90 0.90
C SER A 69 3.92 22.57 1.64
N ILE A 70 4.17 21.47 0.92
CA ILE A 70 4.19 20.11 1.46
C ILE A 70 5.37 19.34 0.84
N VAL A 71 6.09 18.58 1.67
CA VAL A 71 7.15 17.65 1.23
C VAL A 71 6.78 16.24 1.68
N LEU A 72 6.66 15.34 0.72
CA LEU A 72 6.23 13.95 0.89
C LEU A 72 7.42 13.04 0.61
N GLY A 73 8.12 12.64 1.66
CA GLY A 73 9.38 11.90 1.60
C GLY A 73 9.24 10.48 2.15
N HIS A 74 8.88 9.53 1.29
CA HIS A 74 8.87 8.12 1.71
C HIS A 74 9.40 7.13 0.65
N HIS A 75 9.58 7.53 -0.62
CA HIS A 75 10.15 6.63 -1.63
C HIS A 75 11.63 6.33 -1.35
N ASP A 76 12.06 5.11 -1.70
CA ASP A 76 13.44 4.66 -1.49
C ASP A 76 14.36 4.98 -2.69
N ASP A 77 13.79 5.51 -3.77
CA ASP A 77 14.49 5.92 -4.99
C ASP A 77 13.74 7.09 -5.66
N ILE A 78 14.34 7.66 -6.71
CA ILE A 78 13.87 8.83 -7.44
C ILE A 78 12.39 8.73 -7.83
N ILE A 79 11.72 9.88 -7.90
CA ILE A 79 10.34 9.94 -8.39
C ILE A 79 10.36 10.05 -9.91
N LEU A 80 9.72 9.11 -10.60
CA LEU A 80 9.62 9.11 -12.06
C LEU A 80 8.37 9.81 -12.55
N ARG A 81 7.22 9.60 -11.89
CA ARG A 81 5.93 10.20 -12.26
C ARG A 81 5.17 10.65 -11.03
N VAL A 82 4.44 11.75 -11.18
CA VAL A 82 3.41 12.22 -10.25
C VAL A 82 2.12 12.51 -11.01
N ARG A 83 0.98 12.15 -10.44
CA ARG A 83 -0.36 12.40 -11.02
C ARG A 83 -1.36 12.69 -9.92
N PHE A 84 -2.10 13.78 -10.05
CA PHE A 84 -3.29 13.97 -9.22
C PHE A 84 -4.41 13.06 -9.69
N ARG A 85 -5.18 12.54 -8.72
CA ARG A 85 -6.49 11.97 -8.99
C ARG A 85 -7.42 13.09 -9.50
N PRO A 86 -8.35 12.82 -10.44
CA PRO A 86 -9.22 13.86 -10.99
C PRO A 86 -10.06 14.64 -9.98
N ASP A 87 -10.35 14.07 -8.80
CA ASP A 87 -11.03 14.77 -7.70
C ASP A 87 -10.10 15.65 -6.85
N GLY A 88 -8.79 15.64 -7.09
CA GLY A 88 -7.78 16.46 -6.41
C GLY A 88 -7.38 16.00 -5.00
N LYS A 89 -8.07 15.01 -4.43
CA LYS A 89 -7.87 14.60 -3.03
C LYS A 89 -6.67 13.70 -2.80
N GLN A 90 -6.22 13.03 -3.85
CA GLN A 90 -5.14 12.07 -3.80
C GLN A 90 -4.11 12.35 -4.88
N LEU A 91 -2.84 12.08 -4.58
CA LEU A 91 -1.74 12.14 -5.53
C LEU A 91 -1.11 10.75 -5.62
N ALA A 92 -0.85 10.24 -6.83
CA ALA A 92 -0.03 9.06 -7.05
C ALA A 92 1.39 9.46 -7.43
N SER A 93 2.38 8.73 -6.92
CA SER A 93 3.78 8.77 -7.38
C SER A 93 4.32 7.40 -7.71
N SER A 94 5.24 7.33 -8.68
CA SER A 94 5.91 6.09 -9.08
C SER A 94 7.42 6.23 -9.02
N SER A 95 8.11 5.13 -8.73
CA SER A 95 9.56 5.11 -8.49
C SER A 95 10.22 3.82 -9.01
N PRO A 96 11.55 3.82 -9.27
CA PRO A 96 12.33 2.61 -9.48
C PRO A 96 12.37 1.67 -8.28
N ASP A 97 11.95 2.13 -7.09
CA ASP A 97 11.73 1.29 -5.90
C ASP A 97 10.60 0.24 -6.07
N ARG A 98 10.02 0.15 -7.28
CA ARG A 98 8.99 -0.79 -7.73
C ARG A 98 7.62 -0.55 -7.09
N SER A 99 7.46 0.57 -6.37
CA SER A 99 6.21 0.94 -5.73
C SER A 99 5.51 2.08 -6.48
N VAL A 100 4.18 2.06 -6.35
CA VAL A 100 3.35 3.25 -6.55
C VAL A 100 2.83 3.67 -5.19
N ARG A 101 2.91 4.95 -4.86
CA ARG A 101 2.42 5.46 -3.57
C ARG A 101 1.29 6.44 -3.76
N LEU A 102 0.27 6.32 -2.92
CA LEU A 102 -0.87 7.23 -2.90
C LEU A 102 -0.82 8.11 -1.68
N TRP A 103 -0.84 9.42 -1.90
CA TRP A 103 -0.73 10.45 -0.89
C TRP A 103 -2.07 11.13 -0.69
N ASN A 104 -2.46 11.31 0.56
CA ASN A 104 -3.61 12.13 0.91
C ASN A 104 -3.20 13.61 0.85
N VAL A 105 -3.79 14.38 -0.06
CA VAL A 105 -3.47 15.80 -0.23
C VAL A 105 -4.12 16.65 0.87
N GLU A 106 -5.26 16.19 1.40
CA GLU A 106 -5.99 16.86 2.50
C GLU A 106 -5.34 16.57 3.87
N ASN A 107 -4.64 15.43 4.01
CA ASN A 107 -3.92 15.03 5.21
C ASN A 107 -2.48 14.56 4.88
N PRO A 108 -1.55 15.49 4.60
CA PRO A 108 -0.21 15.15 4.10
C PRO A 108 0.70 14.45 5.11
N ASP A 109 0.37 14.49 6.41
CA ASP A 109 1.10 13.78 7.46
C ASP A 109 0.72 12.29 7.54
N GLU A 110 -0.31 11.86 6.80
CA GLU A 110 -0.73 10.47 6.72
C GLU A 110 0.30 9.62 5.95
N ILE A 111 0.54 8.40 6.44
CA ILE A 111 1.41 7.44 5.74
C ILE A 111 0.78 7.11 4.37
N PRO A 112 1.54 7.19 3.27
CA PRO A 112 1.00 6.88 1.96
C PRO A 112 0.61 5.40 1.83
N ILE A 113 -0.45 5.14 1.06
CA ILE A 113 -0.77 3.77 0.67
C ILE A 113 0.28 3.29 -0.34
N VAL A 114 0.93 2.16 -0.06
CA VAL A 114 1.92 1.57 -0.95
C VAL A 114 1.27 0.48 -1.79
N LEU A 115 1.23 0.71 -3.10
CA LEU A 115 0.78 -0.25 -4.10
C LEU A 115 1.98 -1.01 -4.64
N SER A 116 2.13 -2.22 -4.15
CA SER A 116 3.21 -3.14 -4.51
C SER A 116 2.81 -4.08 -5.65
N GLY A 117 3.80 -4.74 -6.24
CA GLY A 117 3.62 -5.84 -7.17
C GLY A 117 4.48 -5.75 -8.42
N HIS A 118 4.89 -4.55 -8.84
CA HIS A 118 5.86 -4.45 -9.94
C HIS A 118 7.19 -5.10 -9.54
N GLU A 119 7.83 -5.78 -10.48
CA GLU A 119 9.11 -6.47 -10.26
C GLU A 119 10.32 -5.63 -10.70
N SER A 120 10.05 -4.48 -11.33
CA SER A 120 11.04 -3.51 -11.80
C SER A 120 10.45 -2.09 -11.78
N ASP A 121 11.18 -1.10 -12.30
CA ASP A 121 10.84 0.31 -12.21
C ASP A 121 9.41 0.61 -12.68
N VAL A 122 8.70 1.46 -11.95
CA VAL A 122 7.36 1.92 -12.37
C VAL A 122 7.48 3.22 -13.17
N LEU A 123 7.31 3.11 -14.48
CA LEU A 123 7.66 4.16 -15.45
C LEU A 123 6.49 5.09 -15.82
N ALA A 124 5.25 4.65 -15.63
CA ALA A 124 4.06 5.36 -16.06
C ALA A 124 2.93 5.25 -15.03
N LEU A 125 2.12 6.32 -14.93
CA LEU A 125 0.91 6.39 -14.11
C LEU A 125 -0.22 7.09 -14.87
N ALA A 126 -1.44 6.58 -14.72
CA ALA A 126 -2.65 7.23 -15.17
C ALA A 126 -3.86 6.89 -14.29
N TYR A 127 -4.56 7.90 -13.80
CA TYR A 127 -5.88 7.72 -13.20
C TYR A 127 -6.96 7.64 -14.28
N SER A 128 -8.00 6.86 -14.04
CA SER A 128 -9.22 6.93 -14.85
C SER A 128 -9.93 8.29 -14.61
N PRO A 129 -10.61 8.85 -15.63
CA PRO A 129 -11.30 10.14 -15.49
C PRO A 129 -12.37 10.19 -14.39
N ASP A 130 -12.95 9.04 -14.05
CA ASP A 130 -13.95 8.90 -12.98
C ASP A 130 -13.33 8.68 -11.59
N SER A 131 -12.00 8.77 -11.46
CA SER A 131 -11.23 8.58 -10.22
C SER A 131 -11.31 7.17 -9.60
N LYS A 132 -11.87 6.20 -10.32
CA LYS A 132 -12.10 4.84 -9.81
C LYS A 132 -10.91 3.91 -9.95
N TYR A 133 -10.03 4.15 -10.92
CA TYR A 133 -8.91 3.26 -11.21
C TYR A 133 -7.60 4.02 -11.29
N LEU A 134 -6.53 3.36 -10.88
CA LEU A 134 -5.16 3.76 -11.18
C LEU A 134 -4.51 2.66 -12.01
N VAL A 135 -3.80 3.05 -13.06
CA VAL A 135 -3.01 2.16 -13.90
C VAL A 135 -1.55 2.56 -13.82
N ALA A 136 -0.66 1.57 -13.68
CA ALA A 136 0.78 1.75 -13.79
C ALA A 136 1.39 0.80 -14.82
N GLY A 137 2.41 1.31 -15.51
CA GLY A 137 3.21 0.53 -16.45
C GLY A 137 4.65 0.41 -15.94
N GLY A 138 5.16 -0.81 -15.89
CA GLY A 138 6.48 -1.13 -15.36
C GLY A 138 7.52 -1.50 -16.43
N ARG A 139 8.80 -1.40 -16.06
CA ARG A 139 9.93 -1.95 -16.83
C ARG A 139 9.92 -3.50 -16.82
N ASP A 140 9.14 -4.11 -15.94
CA ASP A 140 8.87 -5.55 -15.89
C ASP A 140 7.96 -6.05 -17.03
N SER A 141 7.64 -5.18 -18.01
CA SER A 141 6.75 -5.48 -19.14
C SER A 141 5.31 -5.78 -18.72
N THR A 142 4.89 -5.36 -17.52
CA THR A 142 3.53 -5.52 -17.04
C THR A 142 2.80 -4.19 -16.92
N ILE A 143 1.47 -4.27 -17.00
CA ILE A 143 0.56 -3.20 -16.64
C ILE A 143 -0.23 -3.69 -15.42
N ARG A 144 -0.31 -2.85 -14.40
CA ARG A 144 -1.09 -3.12 -13.18
C ARG A 144 -2.21 -2.11 -13.06
N ILE A 145 -3.38 -2.59 -12.63
CA ILE A 145 -4.60 -1.81 -12.46
C ILE A 145 -5.08 -2.02 -11.03
N TRP A 146 -5.37 -0.93 -10.32
CA TRP A 146 -5.94 -0.94 -8.98
C TRP A 146 -7.31 -0.27 -8.99
N ASP A 147 -8.28 -0.92 -8.34
CA ASP A 147 -9.62 -0.36 -8.10
C ASP A 147 -9.61 0.44 -6.79
N LEU A 148 -9.95 1.73 -6.90
CA LEU A 148 -9.97 2.73 -5.83
C LEU A 148 -11.41 3.01 -5.32
N THR A 149 -12.43 2.38 -5.91
CA THR A 149 -13.84 2.57 -5.51
C THR A 149 -14.14 1.96 -4.17
N HIS A 150 -13.42 0.90 -3.86
CA HIS A 150 -13.32 0.36 -2.52
C HIS A 150 -12.05 0.94 -1.91
N PRO A 151 -11.99 1.17 -0.58
CA PRO A 151 -10.70 1.35 0.06
C PRO A 151 -9.81 0.22 -0.45
N LEU A 152 -8.64 0.59 -0.99
CA LEU A 152 -7.65 -0.32 -1.59
C LEU A 152 -7.26 -1.36 -0.57
N ASN A 153 -8.12 -2.37 -0.45
CA ASN A 153 -8.42 -3.07 0.79
C ASN A 153 -8.65 -2.16 2.01
N SER A 154 -9.75 -2.43 2.71
CA SER A 154 -9.92 -2.15 4.13
C SER A 154 -8.94 -2.98 4.98
N SER A 155 -7.63 -2.84 4.73
CA SER A 155 -6.52 -3.31 5.59
C SER A 155 -5.90 -2.15 6.37
N THR A 156 -6.70 -1.10 6.61
CA THR A 156 -6.32 0.11 7.37
C THR A 156 -6.98 0.16 8.76
N THR A 157 -7.12 -1.00 9.39
CA THR A 157 -6.50 -1.17 10.70
C THR A 157 -5.35 -2.12 10.44
N GLN A 158 -4.10 -1.65 10.40
CA GLN A 158 -2.96 -2.55 10.31
C GLN A 158 -2.95 -3.40 11.59
N THR A 159 -3.57 -4.57 11.52
CA THR A 159 -3.38 -5.58 12.56
C THR A 159 -1.92 -6.03 12.50
N VAL A 160 -1.42 -6.60 13.60
CA VAL A 160 -0.08 -7.23 13.58
C VAL A 160 -0.01 -8.30 12.47
N ALA A 161 -1.13 -8.95 12.18
CA ALA A 161 -1.31 -9.91 11.09
C ALA A 161 -0.98 -9.33 9.71
N ASP A 162 -1.52 -8.15 9.38
CA ASP A 162 -1.31 -7.50 8.07
C ASP A 162 0.18 -7.18 7.82
N ARG A 163 0.87 -6.64 8.84
CA ARG A 163 2.31 -6.33 8.77
C ARG A 163 3.19 -7.56 8.62
N VAL A 164 2.76 -8.69 9.18
CA VAL A 164 3.46 -9.97 9.02
C VAL A 164 3.25 -10.52 7.61
N CYS A 165 2.04 -10.41 7.06
CA CYS A 165 1.77 -10.87 5.70
C CYS A 165 2.64 -10.18 4.65
N GLU A 166 2.87 -8.88 4.79
CA GLU A 166 3.73 -8.10 3.89
C GLU A 166 5.18 -8.60 3.82
N LYS A 167 5.67 -9.29 4.86
CA LYS A 167 7.06 -9.77 4.96
C LYS A 167 7.24 -11.26 4.69
N VAL A 168 6.26 -12.07 5.08
CA VAL A 168 6.39 -13.53 5.09
C VAL A 168 5.59 -14.17 3.96
N TRP A 169 4.61 -13.47 3.39
CA TRP A 169 3.75 -13.94 2.28
C TRP A 169 3.08 -15.32 2.51
N ARG A 170 2.89 -15.71 3.77
CA ARG A 170 2.15 -16.91 4.19
C ARG A 170 1.48 -16.69 5.55
N ASN A 171 0.50 -17.54 5.87
CA ASN A 171 -0.02 -17.66 7.24
C ASN A 171 1.05 -18.26 8.17
N LEU A 172 1.26 -17.63 9.33
CA LEU A 172 2.13 -18.18 10.37
C LEU A 172 1.55 -19.47 10.94
N THR A 173 2.41 -20.38 11.40
CA THR A 173 1.96 -21.52 12.21
C THR A 173 1.42 -21.01 13.56
N LEU A 174 0.66 -21.86 14.27
CA LEU A 174 0.17 -21.52 15.61
C LEU A 174 1.35 -21.23 16.57
N ASP A 175 2.39 -22.06 16.53
CA ASP A 175 3.60 -21.88 17.36
C ASP A 175 4.34 -20.58 17.02
N GLU A 176 4.45 -20.25 15.74
CA GLU A 176 5.07 -18.98 15.29
C GLU A 176 4.23 -17.78 15.76
N TRP A 177 2.91 -17.88 15.71
CA TRP A 177 2.01 -16.84 16.21
C TRP A 177 2.22 -16.61 17.71
N HIS A 178 2.18 -17.67 18.51
CA HIS A 178 2.39 -17.58 19.95
C HIS A 178 3.77 -17.02 20.28
N LYS A 179 4.81 -17.45 19.55
CA LYS A 179 6.19 -17.02 19.75
C LYS A 179 6.44 -15.55 19.40
N PHE A 180 5.87 -15.07 18.31
CA PHE A 180 6.20 -13.74 17.75
C PHE A 180 5.15 -12.67 18.06
N ILE A 181 3.90 -13.06 18.31
CA ILE A 181 2.77 -12.15 18.57
C ILE A 181 2.40 -12.18 20.06
N GLY A 182 2.30 -13.37 20.64
CA GLY A 182 1.98 -13.60 22.05
C GLY A 182 0.82 -14.59 22.23
N GLU A 183 0.84 -15.32 23.34
CA GLU A 183 -0.16 -16.35 23.65
C GLU A 183 -1.53 -15.76 24.04
N ASP A 184 -1.54 -14.55 24.59
CA ASP A 184 -2.76 -13.85 25.03
C ASP A 184 -3.59 -13.30 23.84
N ILE A 185 -3.07 -13.38 22.62
CA ILE A 185 -3.71 -12.85 21.42
C ILE A 185 -4.26 -14.03 20.59
N PRO A 186 -5.58 -14.12 20.38
CA PRO A 186 -6.18 -15.19 19.58
C PRO A 186 -5.57 -15.27 18.18
N TYR A 187 -5.32 -16.50 17.71
CA TYR A 187 -4.79 -16.72 16.37
C TYR A 187 -5.67 -16.09 15.29
N GLU A 188 -5.04 -15.40 14.34
CA GLU A 188 -5.66 -14.82 13.15
C GLU A 188 -4.88 -15.17 11.89
N ARG A 189 -5.56 -15.13 10.74
CA ARG A 189 -4.87 -15.22 9.45
C ARG A 189 -4.01 -13.99 9.29
N THR A 190 -2.70 -14.17 9.15
CA THR A 190 -1.80 -13.06 8.81
C THR A 190 -2.11 -12.56 7.41
N CYS A 191 -2.31 -13.47 6.46
CA CYS A 191 -2.72 -13.16 5.10
C CYS A 191 -4.18 -13.59 4.86
N ALA A 192 -5.10 -12.62 4.87
CA ALA A 192 -6.53 -12.86 4.71
C ALA A 192 -6.93 -13.57 3.40
N ASN A 193 -6.11 -13.44 2.35
CA ASN A 193 -6.36 -14.05 1.04
C ASN A 193 -5.76 -15.46 0.89
N LEU A 194 -5.09 -15.99 1.93
CA LEU A 194 -4.46 -17.31 1.90
C LEU A 194 -5.20 -18.32 2.81
N PRO A 195 -5.13 -19.64 2.50
CA PRO A 195 -5.69 -20.68 3.36
C PRO A 195 -5.09 -20.67 4.77
N ILE A 196 -5.88 -21.05 5.78
CA ILE A 196 -5.39 -21.20 7.16
C ILE A 196 -4.25 -22.22 7.20
N HIS A 197 -3.24 -21.98 8.03
CA HIS A 197 -2.12 -22.91 8.16
C HIS A 197 -2.56 -24.24 8.81
N PRO A 198 -2.16 -25.41 8.28
CA PRO A 198 -2.58 -26.72 8.79
C PRO A 198 -2.29 -26.99 10.27
N SER A 199 -1.27 -26.33 10.83
CA SER A 199 -0.87 -26.45 12.23
C SER A 199 -2.02 -26.22 13.22
N LEU A 200 -3.01 -25.39 12.86
CA LEU A 200 -4.18 -25.16 13.72
C LEU A 200 -4.99 -26.45 13.91
N PHE A 201 -5.14 -27.23 12.83
CA PHE A 201 -5.79 -28.54 12.87
C PHE A 201 -4.91 -29.58 13.55
N GLU A 202 -3.62 -29.61 13.26
CA GLU A 202 -2.69 -30.58 13.87
C GLU A 202 -2.68 -30.47 15.40
N THR A 203 -2.66 -29.24 15.94
CA THR A 203 -2.74 -29.00 17.38
C THR A 203 -4.11 -29.39 17.96
N ALA A 204 -5.20 -29.07 17.27
CA ALA A 204 -6.54 -29.48 17.70
C ALA A 204 -6.68 -31.01 17.73
N GLU A 205 -6.13 -31.71 16.74
CA GLU A 205 -6.14 -33.17 16.70
C GLU A 205 -5.32 -33.79 17.82
N LYS A 206 -4.18 -33.18 18.18
CA LYS A 206 -3.36 -33.60 19.31
C LYS A 206 -4.11 -33.45 20.64
N LEU A 207 -4.69 -32.26 20.90
CA LEU A 207 -5.45 -31.99 22.12
C LEU A 207 -6.66 -32.92 22.28
N ALA A 208 -7.37 -33.20 21.18
CA ALA A 208 -8.48 -34.15 21.19
C ALA A 208 -8.04 -35.57 21.62
N LYS A 209 -6.88 -36.04 21.15
CA LYS A 209 -6.30 -37.34 21.53
C LYS A 209 -5.81 -37.38 22.98
N GLU A 210 -5.34 -36.25 23.49
CA GLU A 210 -4.88 -36.09 24.88
C GLU A 210 -6.04 -35.93 25.88
N GLY A 211 -7.29 -35.83 25.39
CA GLY A 211 -8.50 -35.72 26.21
C GLY A 211 -8.93 -34.28 26.49
N GLU A 212 -8.21 -33.27 25.98
CA GLU A 212 -8.53 -31.85 26.07
C GLU A 212 -9.58 -31.43 25.01
N LYS A 213 -10.79 -31.98 25.14
CA LYS A 213 -11.86 -31.82 24.16
C LYS A 213 -12.31 -30.36 23.99
N GLU A 214 -12.36 -29.59 25.07
CA GLU A 214 -12.79 -28.18 25.02
C GLU A 214 -11.77 -27.30 24.27
N SER A 215 -10.48 -27.43 24.59
CA SER A 215 -9.39 -26.73 23.91
C SER A 215 -9.35 -27.08 22.42
N ALA A 216 -9.53 -28.37 22.08
CA ALA A 216 -9.61 -28.82 20.70
C ALA A 216 -10.82 -28.23 19.95
N ALA A 217 -11.99 -28.16 20.60
CA ALA A 217 -13.19 -27.56 20.01
C ALA A 217 -12.99 -26.08 19.71
N ALA A 218 -12.42 -25.33 20.65
CA ALA A 218 -12.17 -23.91 20.48
C ALA A 218 -11.27 -23.61 19.27
N LEU A 219 -10.22 -24.42 19.03
CA LEU A 219 -9.35 -24.27 17.86
C LEU A 219 -10.08 -24.56 16.54
N LEU A 220 -10.91 -25.60 16.49
CA LEU A 220 -11.68 -25.95 15.29
C LEU A 220 -12.79 -24.94 14.99
N GLU A 221 -13.45 -24.41 16.02
CA GLU A 221 -14.42 -23.32 15.88
C GLU A 221 -13.74 -22.04 15.40
N ARG A 222 -12.56 -21.71 15.93
CA ARG A 222 -11.77 -20.59 15.44
C ARG A 222 -11.36 -20.78 13.97
N ALA A 223 -11.00 -22.00 13.57
CA ALA A 223 -10.71 -22.32 12.17
C ALA A 223 -11.92 -22.03 11.25
N LEU A 224 -13.13 -22.41 11.66
CA LEU A 224 -14.37 -22.15 10.92
C LEU A 224 -14.71 -20.65 10.82
N VAL A 225 -14.45 -19.87 11.87
CA VAL A 225 -14.61 -18.41 11.84
C VAL A 225 -13.63 -17.78 10.83
N LEU A 226 -12.39 -18.29 10.80
CA LEU A 226 -11.35 -17.76 9.93
C LEU A 226 -11.52 -18.21 8.46
N ASP A 227 -12.07 -19.40 8.22
CA ASP A 227 -12.38 -19.93 6.89
C ASP A 227 -13.74 -20.65 6.91
N PRO A 228 -14.84 -19.91 6.62
CA PRO A 228 -16.18 -20.47 6.59
C PRO A 228 -16.42 -21.53 5.49
N SER A 229 -15.48 -21.71 4.56
CA SER A 229 -15.60 -22.71 3.49
C SER A 229 -15.28 -24.13 3.96
N LEU A 230 -14.67 -24.27 5.14
CA LEU A 230 -14.34 -25.54 5.76
C LEU A 230 -15.62 -26.35 6.03
N LYS A 231 -15.75 -27.50 5.38
CA LYS A 231 -16.83 -28.47 5.63
C LYS A 231 -16.48 -29.35 6.84
N LEU A 232 -16.45 -28.73 8.02
CA LEU A 232 -16.07 -29.38 9.26
C LEU A 232 -17.15 -29.20 10.33
N ASN A 233 -17.48 -30.27 11.05
CA ASN A 233 -18.23 -30.21 12.31
C ASN A 233 -17.25 -30.47 13.48
N PRO A 234 -16.93 -29.46 14.31
CA PRO A 234 -15.94 -29.58 15.38
C PRO A 234 -16.23 -30.72 16.35
N LEU A 235 -17.48 -30.83 16.82
CA LEU A 235 -17.89 -31.85 17.80
C LEU A 235 -17.75 -33.26 17.22
N GLN A 236 -18.26 -33.48 16.00
CA GLN A 236 -18.15 -34.78 15.34
C GLN A 236 -16.69 -35.18 15.08
N LYS A 237 -15.84 -34.23 14.68
CA LYS A 237 -14.42 -34.47 14.43
C LYS A 237 -13.69 -34.83 15.72
N ILE A 238 -13.99 -34.17 16.84
CA ILE A 238 -13.38 -34.46 18.15
C ILE A 238 -13.82 -35.83 18.65
N GLU A 239 -15.10 -36.18 18.51
CA GLU A 239 -15.60 -37.51 18.87
C GLU A 239 -14.89 -38.62 18.09
N GLN A 240 -14.66 -38.43 16.79
CA GLN A 240 -13.88 -39.37 15.96
C GLN A 240 -12.43 -39.50 16.42
N LEU A 241 -11.80 -38.40 16.83
CA LEU A 241 -10.39 -38.38 17.24
C LEU A 241 -10.17 -38.90 18.68
N ALA A 242 -11.19 -38.80 19.53
CA ALA A 242 -11.16 -39.24 20.91
C ALA A 242 -11.53 -40.72 21.10
N GLN A 243 -12.00 -41.40 20.05
CA GLN A 243 -12.17 -42.85 20.09
C GLN A 243 -10.79 -43.52 20.19
N PRO A 244 -10.59 -44.49 21.11
CA PRO A 244 -9.39 -45.32 21.08
C PRO A 244 -9.32 -45.95 19.69
N LEU A 245 -8.13 -45.94 19.08
CA LEU A 245 -7.87 -46.80 17.93
C LEU A 245 -8.15 -48.24 18.38
N GLU A 246 -9.32 -48.77 18.05
CA GLU A 246 -9.60 -50.19 18.15
C GLU A 246 -8.58 -50.90 17.26
N GLN A 247 -7.59 -51.54 17.89
CA GLN A 247 -6.75 -52.57 17.27
C GLN A 247 -7.49 -53.89 17.27
#